data_AF-A0A1G8JX04-F1
#
_entry.id   AF-A0A1G8JX04-F1
#
_cell.length_a   1.000
_cell.length_b   1.000
_cell.length_c   1.000
_cell.angle_alpha   90.00
_cell.angle_beta   90.00
_cell.angle_gamma   90.00
#
_symmetry.space_group_name_H-M   'P 1'
#
loop_
_entity.id
_entity.type
_entity.pdbx_description
1 polymer ?
#
loop_
_entity_poly.entity_id
_entity_poly.type
_entity_poly.pdbx_seq_one_letter_code
_entity_poly.pdbx_strand_id
1 'polypeptide(L)' 'MSKYGPTRGELKFRLGFSAAGLVLMAVALSLHGVKGIAWAEIVMIAGGFFGGTFIWTLWKLIREEPE' A
#
# COMPACT_ATOMS: atom_id res chain seq x y z
N MET A 1 -16.06 17.58 6.43
CA MET A 1 -16.61 16.46 5.61
C MET A 1 -16.89 16.97 4.20
N SER A 2 -16.09 16.58 3.21
CA SER A 2 -16.41 16.87 1.80
C SER A 2 -17.44 15.85 1.31
N LYS A 3 -18.45 16.33 0.58
CA LYS A 3 -19.54 15.53 -0.02
C LYS A 3 -19.07 14.46 -1.04
N TYR A 4 -17.75 14.37 -1.27
CA TYR A 4 -17.07 13.48 -2.24
C TYR A 4 -15.80 12.83 -1.66
N GLY A 5 -15.64 12.81 -0.34
CA GLY A 5 -14.53 12.10 0.30
C GLY A 5 -14.72 10.57 0.21
N PRO A 6 -13.65 9.78 0.02
CA PRO A 6 -13.74 8.32 0.05
C PRO A 6 -14.28 7.87 1.40
N THR A 7 -15.18 6.90 1.38
CA THR A 7 -15.81 6.36 2.59
C THR A 7 -14.78 5.57 3.42
N ARG A 8 -15.02 5.44 4.73
CA ARG A 8 -14.15 4.62 5.60
C ARG A 8 -14.02 3.17 5.13
N GLY A 9 -15.05 2.62 4.50
CA GLY A 9 -15.02 1.27 3.90
C GLY A 9 -14.05 1.18 2.74
N GLU A 10 -14.06 2.15 1.83
CA GLU A 10 -13.12 2.22 0.70
C GLU A 10 -11.68 2.46 1.17
N LEU A 11 -11.48 3.25 2.23
CA LEU A 11 -10.18 3.43 2.86
C LEU A 11 -9.66 2.11 3.44
N LYS A 12 -10.46 1.38 4.23
CA LYS A 12 -10.06 0.09 4.80
C LYS A 12 -9.77 -0.95 3.72
N PHE A 13 -10.57 -0.99 2.64
CA PHE A 13 -10.31 -1.85 1.49
C PHE A 13 -8.99 -1.50 0.81
N ARG A 14 -8.74 -0.22 0.52
CA ARG A 14 -7.45 0.24 -0.05
C ARG A 14 -6.28 -0.12 0.86
N LEU A 15 -6.44 0.06 2.17
CA LEU A 15 -5.40 -0.27 3.15
C LEU A 15 -5.09 -1.77 3.12
N GLY A 16 -6.12 -2.62 3.17
CA GLY A 16 -5.97 -4.07 3.13
C GLY A 16 -5.37 -4.57 1.82
N PHE A 17 -5.81 -4.04 0.68
CA PHE A 17 -5.27 -4.39 -0.64
C PHE A 17 -3.79 -3.97 -0.76
N SER A 18 -3.45 -2.76 -0.30
CA SER A 18 -2.07 -2.28 -0.32
C SER A 18 -1.17 -3.09 0.61
N ALA A 19 -1.68 -3.47 1.79
CA ALA A 19 -0.97 -4.36 2.71
C ALA A 19 -0.73 -5.74 2.11
N ALA A 20 -1.75 -6.34 1.48
CA ALA A 20 -1.62 -7.62 0.79
C ALA A 20 -0.58 -7.55 -0.34
N GLY A 21 -0.58 -6.47 -1.14
CA GLY A 21 0.42 -6.22 -2.17
C GLY A 21 1.84 -6.15 -1.61
N LEU A 22 2.06 -5.43 -0.49
CA LEU A 22 3.36 -5.36 0.18
C LEU A 22 3.81 -6.71 0.75
N VAL A 23 2.90 -7.46 1.36
CA VAL A 23 3.20 -8.80 1.90
C VAL A 23 3.59 -9.75 0.77
N LEU A 24 2.82 -9.78 -0.31
CA LEU A 24 3.14 -10.61 -1.47
C LEU A 24 4.47 -10.20 -2.12
N MET A 25 4.77 -8.90 -2.18
CA MET A 25 6.08 -8.41 -2.66
C MET A 25 7.22 -8.88 -1.74
N ALA A 26 7.06 -8.79 -0.42
CA ALA A 26 8.06 -9.26 0.54
C ALA A 26 8.28 -10.77 0.45
N VAL A 27 7.21 -11.56 0.27
CA VAL A 27 7.29 -13.01 0.04
C VAL A 27 8.02 -13.31 -1.26
N ALA A 28 7.67 -12.64 -2.36
CA ALA A 28 8.33 -12.82 -3.65
C ALA A 28 9.83 -12.49 -3.57
N LEU A 29 10.20 -11.42 -2.85
CA LEU A 29 11.59 -11.06 -2.59
C LEU A 29 12.33 -12.11 -1.77
N SER A 30 11.68 -12.68 -0.77
CA SER A 30 12.27 -13.71 0.09
C SER A 30 12.49 -15.03 -0.65
N LEU A 31 11.59 -15.39 -1.58
CA LEU A 31 11.65 -16.64 -2.33
C LEU A 31 12.57 -16.56 -3.57
N HIS A 32 12.52 -15.46 -4.31
CA HIS A 32 13.21 -15.35 -5.61
C HIS A 32 14.49 -14.49 -5.54
N GLY A 33 14.61 -13.61 -4.54
CA GLY A 33 15.65 -12.58 -4.48
C GLY A 33 15.52 -11.53 -5.60
N VAL A 34 16.26 -10.43 -5.47
CA VAL A 34 16.33 -9.39 -6.50
C VAL A 34 17.45 -9.75 -7.47
N LYS A 35 17.11 -10.22 -8.68
CA LYS A 35 18.11 -10.56 -9.71
C LYS A 35 18.00 -9.61 -10.89
N GLY A 36 19.01 -8.74 -11.04
CA GLY A 36 19.12 -7.78 -12.13
C GLY A 36 18.35 -6.48 -11.91
N ILE A 37 18.65 -5.49 -12.76
CA ILE A 37 18.10 -4.12 -12.70
C ILE A 37 16.56 -4.13 -12.81
N ALA A 38 15.99 -4.98 -13.68
CA ALA A 38 14.54 -5.06 -13.85
C ALA A 38 13.81 -5.40 -12.54
N TRP A 39 14.36 -6.29 -11.72
CA TRP A 39 13.77 -6.63 -10.41
C TRP A 39 13.86 -5.44 -9.44
N ALA A 40 14.96 -4.69 -9.45
CA ALA A 40 15.11 -3.51 -8.62
C ALA A 40 14.07 -2.42 -8.99
N GLU A 41 13.82 -2.22 -10.28
CA GLU A 41 12.80 -1.28 -10.78
C GLU A 41 11.39 -1.70 -10.35
N ILE A 42 11.06 -2.99 -10.48
CA ILE A 42 9.77 -3.53 -10.04
C ILE A 42 9.57 -3.30 -8.54
N VAL A 43 10.58 -3.60 -7.71
CA VAL A 43 10.51 -3.40 -6.26
C VAL A 43 10.38 -1.93 -5.91
N MET A 44 11.12 -1.04 -6.59
CA MET A 44 11.03 0.40 -6.39
C MET A 44 9.64 0.94 -6.71
N ILE A 45 9.10 0.61 -7.89
CA ILE A 45 7.80 1.11 -8.35
C ILE A 45 6.67 0.49 -7.52
N ALA A 46 6.68 -0.83 -7.33
CA ALA A 46 5.66 -1.52 -6.54
C ALA A 46 5.73 -1.12 -5.07
N GLY A 47 6.92 -1.07 -4.49
CA GLY A 47 7.14 -0.63 -3.11
C GLY A 47 6.73 0.83 -2.90
N GLY A 48 7.06 1.72 -3.84
CA GLY A 48 6.62 3.11 -3.80
C GLY A 48 5.10 3.25 -3.93
N PHE A 49 4.48 2.52 -4.85
CA PHE A 49 3.04 2.58 -5.10
C PHE A 49 2.23 1.99 -3.93
N PHE A 50 2.52 0.74 -3.55
CA PHE A 50 1.81 0.06 -2.46
C PHE A 50 2.21 0.62 -1.09
N GLY A 51 3.48 0.97 -0.88
CA GLY A 51 3.95 1.59 0.35
C GLY A 51 3.37 2.99 0.53
N GLY A 52 3.45 3.82 -0.51
CA GLY A 52 2.89 5.17 -0.50
C GLY A 52 1.37 5.17 -0.31
N THR A 53 0.67 4.27 -1.00
CA THR A 53 -0.79 4.11 -0.82
C THR A 53 -1.14 3.64 0.58
N PHE A 54 -0.39 2.67 1.11
CA PHE A 54 -0.61 2.15 2.47
C PHE A 54 -0.41 3.25 3.52
N ILE A 55 0.70 3.99 3.47
CA ILE A 55 1.00 5.08 4.40
C ILE A 55 -0.04 6.19 4.29
N TRP A 56 -0.39 6.62 3.07
CA TRP A 56 -1.36 7.68 2.86
C TRP A 56 -2.75 7.30 3.38
N THR A 57 -3.19 6.07 3.13
CA THR A 57 -4.47 5.57 3.61
C THR A 57 -4.46 5.39 5.12
N LEU A 58 -3.38 4.87 5.71
CA LEU A 58 -3.23 4.71 7.16
C LEU A 58 -3.24 6.07 7.86
N TRP A 59 -2.47 7.03 7.35
CA TRP A 59 -2.41 8.39 7.89
C TRP A 59 -3.76 9.08 7.85
N LYS A 60 -4.50 8.93 6.75
CA LYS A 60 -5.83 9.49 6.62
C LYS A 60 -6.84 8.81 7.55
N LEU A 61 -6.75 7.50 7.74
CA LEU A 61 -7.60 6.75 8.68
C LEU A 61 -7.32 7.12 10.15
N ILE A 62 -6.06 7.40 10.51
CA ILE A 62 -5.68 7.85 11.86
C ILE A 62 -6.08 9.32 12.10
N ARG A 63 -5.98 10.19 11.09
CA ARG A 63 -6.37 11.60 11.18
C ARG A 63 -7.87 11.84 11.13
N GLU A 64 -8.63 10.97 10.47
CA GLU A 64 -10.09 10.94 10.61
C GLU A 64 -10.43 10.25 11.93
N GLU A 65 -10.44 11.01 13.04
CA GLU A 65 -10.70 10.54 14.41
C GLU A 65 -11.82 9.49 14.47
N PRO A 66 -11.63 8.35 15.18
CA PRO A 66 -12.72 7.44 15.47
C PRO A 66 -13.77 8.21 16.28
N GLU A 67 -14.99 8.21 15.77
CA GLU A 67 -16.17 8.72 16.49
C GLU A 67 -16.36 7.93 17.78
#